data_AF-A0A3S5AV37-F1
#
_entry.id   AF-A0A3S5AV37-F1
#
_cell.length_a   1.000
_cell.length_b   1.000
_cell.length_c   1.000
_cell.angle_alpha   90.00
_cell.angle_beta   90.00
_cell.angle_gamma   90.00
#
_symmetry.space_group_name_H-M   'P 1'
#
loop_
_entity.id
_entity.type
_entity.pdbx_description
1 polymer ?
#
loop_
_entity_poly.entity_id
_entity_poly.type
_entity_poly.pdbx_seq_one_letter_code
_entity_poly.pdbx_strand_id
1 'polypeptide(L)'
;MRYLRNPRQACDALFGYVQRLAHRVAQLASNLKERGRIRLYQGESWELLLRRWTKLEKDFRSDAHGGYDLSKISDIYDNIKYDVQHNSDILIESEAQDFFTCAKSLADIIVPQEYGITKEEKLVIGQRICTPLMRKILSDARYTDVDECTRLHAG
;
A
#
# COMPACT_ATOMS: atom_id res chain seq x y z
N MET A 1 4.67 20.29 -2.45
CA MET A 1 3.59 20.32 -1.45
C MET A 1 2.49 21.36 -1.75
N ARG A 2 2.00 21.50 -2.99
CA ARG A 2 0.92 22.47 -3.33
C ARG A 2 -0.50 21.90 -3.24
N TYR A 3 -0.63 20.57 -3.17
CA TYR A 3 -1.91 19.85 -3.24
C TYR A 3 -2.66 19.73 -1.89
N LEU A 4 -1.95 19.71 -0.76
CA LEU A 4 -2.54 19.48 0.55
C LEU A 4 -2.66 20.78 1.34
N ARG A 5 -3.69 21.58 1.04
CA ARG A 5 -4.03 22.76 1.85
C ARG A 5 -4.87 22.38 3.08
N ASN A 6 -5.87 21.54 2.87
CA ASN A 6 -6.77 21.07 3.93
C ASN A 6 -6.73 19.54 3.98
N PRO A 7 -6.22 18.93 5.08
CA PRO A 7 -6.06 17.48 5.18
C PRO A 7 -7.40 16.74 5.21
N ARG A 8 -8.46 17.35 5.78
CA ARG A 8 -9.79 16.75 5.78
C ARG A 8 -10.35 16.69 4.35
N GLN A 9 -10.29 17.79 3.62
CA GLN A 9 -10.74 17.83 2.22
C GLN A 9 -9.94 16.86 1.33
N ALA A 10 -8.64 16.70 1.59
CA ALA A 10 -7.83 15.72 0.89
C ALA A 10 -8.25 14.28 1.19
N CYS A 11 -8.60 13.95 2.44
CA CYS A 11 -9.16 12.64 2.78
C CYS A 11 -10.55 12.44 2.17
N ASP A 12 -11.39 13.49 2.11
CA ASP A 12 -12.69 13.44 1.44
C ASP A 12 -12.51 13.14 -0.06
N ALA A 13 -11.57 13.83 -0.72
CA ALA A 13 -11.23 13.58 -2.12
C ALA A 13 -10.68 12.16 -2.34
N LEU A 14 -9.72 11.73 -1.50
CA LEU A 14 -9.13 10.39 -1.55
C LEU A 14 -10.21 9.31 -1.41
N PHE A 15 -11.10 9.46 -0.44
CA PHE A 15 -12.20 8.53 -0.23
C PHE A 15 -13.13 8.47 -1.43
N GLY A 16 -13.47 9.62 -2.03
CA GLY A 16 -14.26 9.67 -3.25
C GLY A 16 -13.64 8.86 -4.40
N TYR A 17 -12.32 8.92 -4.59
CA TYR A 17 -11.62 8.08 -5.58
C TYR A 17 -11.70 6.59 -5.24
N VAL A 18 -11.46 6.22 -3.97
CA VAL A 18 -11.55 4.83 -3.50
C VAL A 18 -12.94 4.25 -3.77
N GLN A 19 -14.01 4.98 -3.44
CA GLN A 19 -15.39 4.54 -3.67
C GLN A 19 -15.68 4.33 -5.16
N ARG A 20 -15.28 5.28 -6.01
CA ARG A 20 -15.51 5.18 -7.46
C ARG A 20 -14.76 4.00 -8.07
N LEU A 21 -13.52 3.77 -7.66
CA LEU A 21 -12.75 2.62 -8.14
C LEU A 21 -13.32 1.29 -7.63
N ALA A 22 -13.69 1.20 -6.35
CA ALA A 22 -14.31 0.00 -5.78
C ALA A 22 -15.61 -0.36 -6.52
N HIS A 23 -16.47 0.63 -6.80
CA HIS A 23 -17.68 0.43 -7.58
C HIS A 23 -17.38 0.01 -9.02
N ARG A 24 -16.41 0.65 -9.69
CA ARG A 24 -15.99 0.26 -11.05
C ARG A 24 -15.48 -1.18 -11.10
N VAL A 25 -14.64 -1.58 -10.16
CA VAL A 25 -14.13 -2.95 -10.03
C VAL A 25 -15.28 -3.94 -9.82
N ALA A 26 -16.26 -3.61 -8.98
CA ALA A 26 -17.44 -4.45 -8.78
C ALA A 26 -18.27 -4.61 -10.08
N GLN A 27 -18.46 -3.53 -10.84
CA GLN A 27 -19.14 -3.57 -12.14
C GLN A 27 -18.38 -4.45 -13.14
N LEU A 28 -17.06 -4.27 -13.27
CA LEU A 28 -16.19 -5.08 -14.12
C LEU A 28 -16.25 -6.56 -13.75
N ALA A 29 -16.17 -6.87 -12.47
CA ALA A 29 -16.20 -8.25 -11.97
C ALA A 29 -17.53 -8.95 -12.26
N SER A 30 -18.65 -8.20 -12.25
CA SER A 30 -19.99 -8.74 -12.55
C SER A 30 -20.25 -8.94 -14.05
N ASN A 31 -19.52 -8.26 -14.93
CA ASN A 31 -19.68 -8.33 -16.38
C ASN A 31 -18.71 -9.34 -17.00
N LEU A 32 -19.17 -10.57 -17.25
CA LEU A 32 -18.35 -11.66 -17.84
C LEU A 32 -17.62 -11.25 -19.14
N LYS A 33 -18.22 -10.40 -19.97
CA LYS A 33 -17.63 -9.98 -21.25
C LYS A 33 -16.48 -9.00 -21.04
N GLU A 34 -16.63 -8.03 -20.15
CA GLU A 34 -15.55 -7.09 -19.82
C GLU A 34 -14.44 -7.79 -19.01
N ARG A 35 -14.85 -8.60 -18.04
CA ARG A 35 -13.95 -9.41 -17.22
C ARG A 35 -13.02 -10.31 -18.06
N GLY A 36 -13.53 -10.89 -19.14
CA GLY A 36 -12.74 -11.74 -20.05
C GLY A 36 -11.76 -10.98 -20.95
N ARG A 37 -11.91 -9.66 -21.09
CA ARG A 37 -11.01 -8.80 -21.89
C ARG A 37 -9.81 -8.30 -21.11
N ILE A 38 -9.98 -8.14 -19.80
CA ILE A 38 -8.97 -7.59 -18.91
C ILE A 38 -8.18 -8.73 -18.29
N ARG A 39 -6.86 -8.73 -18.51
CA ARG A 39 -5.94 -9.70 -17.90
C ARG A 39 -5.18 -9.03 -16.77
N LEU A 40 -5.54 -9.37 -15.54
CA LEU A 40 -4.86 -8.88 -14.35
C LEU A 40 -3.42 -9.41 -14.27
N TYR A 41 -2.52 -8.57 -13.76
CA TYR A 41 -1.09 -8.87 -13.69
C TYR A 41 -0.79 -10.07 -12.81
N GLN A 42 0.20 -10.88 -13.21
CA GLN A 42 0.67 -12.09 -12.48
C GLN A 42 -0.43 -13.10 -12.12
N GLY A 43 -1.57 -13.08 -12.83
CA GLY A 43 -2.67 -14.00 -12.54
C GLY A 43 -3.45 -13.66 -11.27
N GLU A 44 -3.41 -12.41 -10.81
CA GLU A 44 -4.32 -11.91 -9.78
C GLU A 44 -5.77 -12.27 -10.13
N SER A 45 -6.51 -12.79 -9.15
CA SER A 45 -7.92 -13.14 -9.35
C SER A 45 -8.81 -11.90 -9.18
N TRP A 46 -9.91 -11.87 -9.92
CA TRP A 46 -10.94 -10.84 -9.77
C TRP A 46 -11.52 -10.78 -8.35
N GLU A 47 -11.57 -11.92 -7.65
CA GLU A 47 -11.98 -11.98 -6.25
C GLU A 47 -10.99 -11.22 -5.35
N LEU A 48 -9.69 -11.40 -5.56
CA LEU A 48 -8.67 -10.69 -4.80
C LEU A 48 -8.75 -9.18 -5.07
N LEU A 49 -8.81 -8.78 -6.34
CA LEU A 49 -8.94 -7.37 -6.72
C LEU A 49 -10.19 -6.72 -6.10
N LEU A 50 -11.35 -7.38 -6.18
CA LEU A 50 -12.59 -6.89 -5.58
C LEU A 50 -12.46 -6.77 -4.05
N ARG A 51 -11.85 -7.77 -3.41
CA ARG A 51 -11.62 -7.77 -1.97
C ARG A 51 -10.68 -6.65 -1.53
N ARG A 52 -9.60 -6.37 -2.28
CA ARG A 52 -8.67 -5.26 -1.99
C ARG A 52 -9.40 -3.94 -1.89
N TRP A 53 -10.09 -3.55 -2.97
CA TRP A 53 -10.76 -2.25 -3.04
C TRP A 53 -11.98 -2.14 -2.14
N THR A 54 -12.80 -3.19 -2.02
CA THR A 54 -13.96 -3.19 -1.10
C THR A 54 -13.53 -3.09 0.37
N LYS A 55 -12.41 -3.73 0.74
CA LYS A 55 -11.87 -3.64 2.09
C LYS A 55 -11.33 -2.24 2.37
N LEU A 56 -10.55 -1.67 1.45
CA LEU A 56 -10.01 -0.31 1.61
C LEU A 56 -11.11 0.75 1.72
N GLU A 57 -12.20 0.62 0.95
CA GLU A 57 -13.36 1.50 1.07
C GLU A 57 -13.94 1.47 2.49
N LYS A 58 -14.18 0.27 3.05
CA LYS A 58 -14.77 0.09 4.39
C LYS A 58 -13.83 0.49 5.52
N ASP A 59 -12.55 0.14 5.40
CA ASP A 59 -11.57 0.35 6.46
C ASP A 59 -11.14 1.83 6.53
N PHE A 60 -11.10 2.54 5.40
CA PHE A 60 -10.61 3.92 5.38
C PHE A 60 -11.57 4.90 6.06
N ARG A 61 -12.88 4.67 5.97
CA ARG A 61 -13.89 5.48 6.64
C ARG A 61 -14.99 4.61 7.21
N SER A 62 -15.15 4.66 8.54
CA SER A 62 -16.25 4.00 9.23
C SER A 62 -17.34 5.00 9.62
N ASP A 63 -18.59 4.70 9.29
CA ASP A 63 -19.77 5.49 9.65
C ASP A 63 -19.95 5.62 11.17
N ALA A 64 -19.41 4.67 11.95
CA ALA A 64 -19.53 4.65 13.40
C ALA A 64 -18.72 5.75 14.11
N HIS A 65 -17.65 6.25 13.48
CA HIS A 65 -16.72 7.20 14.10
C HIS A 65 -16.63 8.55 13.37
N GLY A 66 -17.29 8.70 12.22
CA GLY A 66 -17.35 9.96 11.44
C GLY A 66 -16.00 10.48 10.90
N GLY A 67 -14.92 9.72 11.11
CA GLY A 67 -13.54 10.06 10.80
C GLY A 67 -12.87 9.08 9.84
N TYR A 68 -11.63 9.41 9.47
CA TYR A 68 -10.79 8.61 8.59
C TYR A 68 -9.77 7.82 9.40
N ASP A 69 -9.58 6.55 9.04
CA ASP A 69 -8.45 5.77 9.53
C ASP A 69 -7.22 6.06 8.66
N LEU A 70 -6.38 6.99 9.13
CA LEU A 70 -5.19 7.42 8.40
C LEU A 70 -4.16 6.30 8.20
N SER A 71 -4.22 5.22 9.00
CA SER A 71 -3.34 4.06 8.81
C SER A 71 -3.56 3.34 7.47
N LYS A 72 -4.71 3.58 6.82
CA LYS A 72 -5.02 2.99 5.50
C LYS A 72 -4.46 3.78 4.32
N ILE A 73 -3.91 4.97 4.55
CA ILE A 73 -3.38 5.80 3.45
C ILE A 73 -2.18 5.12 2.76
N SER A 74 -1.31 4.45 3.53
CA SER A 74 -0.19 3.68 2.98
C SER A 74 -0.69 2.53 2.10
N ASP A 75 -1.65 1.75 2.60
CA ASP A 75 -2.28 0.67 1.85
C ASP A 75 -2.95 1.19 0.56
N ILE A 76 -3.71 2.29 0.63
CA ILE A 76 -4.38 2.90 -0.54
C ILE A 76 -3.34 3.33 -1.58
N TYR A 77 -2.28 4.02 -1.15
CA TYR A 77 -1.21 4.49 -2.03
C TYR A 77 -0.51 3.32 -2.74
N ASP A 78 -0.17 2.26 -2.02
CA ASP A 78 0.49 1.10 -2.61
C ASP A 78 -0.43 0.37 -3.60
N ASN A 79 -1.73 0.24 -3.28
CA ASN A 79 -2.71 -0.38 -4.18
C ASN A 79 -2.91 0.43 -5.46
N ILE A 80 -3.14 1.75 -5.37
CA ILE A 80 -3.31 2.57 -6.58
C ILE A 80 -2.02 2.62 -7.40
N LYS A 81 -0.85 2.67 -6.75
CA LYS A 81 0.44 2.61 -7.45
C LYS A 81 0.60 1.31 -8.22
N TYR A 82 0.29 0.18 -7.59
CA TYR A 82 0.34 -1.13 -8.23
C TYR A 82 -0.62 -1.19 -9.43
N ASP A 83 -1.87 -0.78 -9.25
CA ASP A 83 -2.87 -0.85 -10.31
C ASP A 83 -2.56 0.13 -11.47
N VAL A 84 -1.98 1.31 -11.20
CA VAL A 84 -1.47 2.22 -12.25
C VAL A 84 -0.35 1.58 -13.06
N GLN A 85 0.54 0.83 -12.42
CA GLN A 85 1.69 0.22 -13.07
C GLN A 85 1.35 -1.06 -13.84
N HIS A 86 0.34 -1.80 -13.39
CA HIS A 86 0.14 -3.18 -13.81
C HIS A 86 -1.28 -3.54 -14.25
N ASN A 87 -2.30 -2.83 -13.76
CA ASN A 87 -3.71 -3.12 -14.01
C ASN A 87 -4.45 -1.87 -14.54
N SER A 88 -3.84 -1.09 -15.44
CA SER A 88 -4.42 0.18 -15.91
C SER A 88 -5.83 0.06 -16.49
N ASP A 89 -6.18 -1.11 -17.05
CA ASP A 89 -7.48 -1.37 -17.68
C ASP A 89 -8.66 -1.36 -16.69
N ILE A 90 -8.41 -1.50 -15.38
CA ILE A 90 -9.46 -1.40 -14.36
C ILE A 90 -9.71 0.05 -13.91
N LEU A 91 -8.81 0.97 -14.25
CA LEU A 91 -8.84 2.34 -13.77
C LEU A 91 -9.75 3.23 -14.62
N ILE A 92 -10.19 4.32 -14.01
CA ILE A 92 -10.86 5.41 -14.72
C ILE A 92 -9.75 6.33 -15.23
N GLU A 93 -9.46 6.28 -16.54
CA GLU A 93 -8.32 6.95 -17.17
C GLU A 93 -8.23 8.45 -16.82
N SER A 94 -9.38 9.15 -16.82
CA SER A 94 -9.45 10.58 -16.50
C SER A 94 -9.15 10.92 -15.03
N GLU A 95 -9.20 9.94 -14.12
CA GLU A 95 -9.03 10.15 -12.68
C GLU A 95 -7.76 9.48 -12.11
N ALA A 96 -7.19 8.50 -12.81
CA ALA A 96 -6.12 7.65 -12.29
C ALA A 96 -4.91 8.44 -11.78
N GLN A 97 -4.47 9.45 -12.55
CA GLN A 97 -3.32 10.27 -12.18
C GLN A 97 -3.60 11.17 -10.97
N ASP A 98 -4.80 11.73 -10.88
CA ASP A 98 -5.20 12.59 -9.77
C ASP A 98 -5.38 11.78 -8.49
N PHE A 99 -5.97 10.58 -8.59
CA PHE A 99 -6.07 9.65 -7.48
C PHE A 99 -4.69 9.26 -6.95
N PHE A 100 -3.80 8.78 -7.84
CA PHE A 100 -2.42 8.44 -7.46
C PHE A 100 -1.71 9.61 -6.80
N THR A 101 -1.81 10.82 -7.36
CA THR A 101 -1.15 12.03 -6.84
C THR A 101 -1.71 12.43 -5.48
N CYS A 102 -3.03 12.32 -5.28
CA CYS A 102 -3.68 12.57 -4.01
C CYS A 102 -3.21 11.58 -2.93
N ALA A 103 -3.27 10.28 -3.22
CA ALA A 103 -2.83 9.22 -2.32
C ALA A 103 -1.34 9.38 -1.94
N LYS A 104 -0.49 9.60 -2.95
CA LYS A 104 0.95 9.83 -2.75
C LYS A 104 1.21 11.05 -1.85
N SER A 105 0.53 12.17 -2.10
CA SER A 105 0.74 13.39 -1.33
C SER A 105 0.43 13.17 0.15
N LEU A 106 -0.63 12.42 0.46
CA LEU A 106 -0.99 12.07 1.83
C LEU A 106 0.01 11.07 2.43
N ALA A 107 0.39 10.04 1.67
CA ALA A 107 1.36 9.03 2.12
C ALA A 107 2.74 9.62 2.43
N ASP A 108 3.23 10.56 1.61
CA ASP A 108 4.50 11.27 1.84
C ASP A 108 4.54 11.98 3.21
N ILE A 109 3.38 12.32 3.79
CA ILE A 109 3.25 12.95 5.11
C ILE A 109 2.97 11.91 6.19
N ILE A 110 2.04 10.98 5.97
CA ILE A 110 1.54 10.06 7.00
C ILE A 110 2.52 8.93 7.28
N VAL A 111 3.08 8.30 6.24
CA VAL A 111 3.94 7.11 6.39
C VAL A 111 5.17 7.39 7.25
N PRO A 112 5.91 8.52 7.08
CA PRO A 112 7.03 8.82 7.95
C PRO A 112 6.66 9.05 9.43
N GLN A 113 5.38 9.32 9.74
CA GLN A 113 4.90 9.54 11.10
C GLN A 113 4.40 8.25 11.77
N GLU A 114 4.22 7.16 11.02
CA GLU A 114 4.00 5.82 11.60
C GLU A 114 5.19 5.39 12.48
N TYR A 115 6.38 5.95 12.21
CA TYR A 115 7.59 5.72 12.99
C TYR A 115 7.77 6.71 14.14
N GLY A 116 6.75 7.49 14.50
CA GLY A 116 6.78 8.50 15.58
C GLY A 116 6.57 9.91 15.06
N ILE A 117 6.14 10.83 15.92
CA ILE A 117 5.87 12.23 15.56
C ILE A 117 7.04 13.10 16.01
N THR A 118 7.55 12.85 17.21
CA THR A 118 8.72 13.53 17.78
C THR A 118 10.03 12.82 17.42
N LYS A 119 11.17 13.50 17.60
CA LYS A 119 12.49 12.92 17.32
C LYS A 119 12.78 11.75 18.28
N GLU A 120 12.34 11.90 19.52
CA GLU A 120 12.51 10.96 20.60
C GLU A 120 11.71 9.68 20.32
N GLU A 121 10.44 9.81 19.92
CA GLU A 121 9.61 8.68 19.48
C GLU A 121 10.24 7.95 18.30
N LYS A 122 10.71 8.71 17.29
CA LYS A 122 11.39 8.13 16.11
C LYS A 122 12.63 7.34 16.49
N LEU A 123 13.44 7.85 17.41
CA LEU A 123 14.62 7.15 17.89
C LEU A 123 14.24 5.86 18.63
N VAL A 124 13.25 5.92 19.52
CA VAL A 124 12.81 4.76 20.31
C VAL A 124 12.22 3.67 19.40
N ILE A 125 11.33 4.04 18.48
CA ILE A 125 10.73 3.10 17.53
C ILE A 125 11.80 2.51 16.61
N GLY A 126 12.69 3.36 16.07
CA GLY A 126 13.82 2.93 15.24
C GLY A 126 14.73 1.94 15.97
N GLN A 127 15.11 2.21 17.23
CA GLN A 127 15.90 1.29 18.04
C GLN A 127 15.18 -0.05 18.25
N ARG A 128 13.88 -0.03 18.55
CA ARG A 128 13.08 -1.25 18.76
C ARG A 128 13.03 -2.13 17.51
N ILE A 129 12.92 -1.54 16.33
CA ILE A 129 12.88 -2.28 15.05
C ILE A 129 14.28 -2.73 14.63
N CYS A 130 15.27 -1.82 14.63
CA CYS A 130 16.59 -2.09 14.07
C CYS A 130 17.46 -2.98 14.98
N THR A 131 17.29 -2.95 16.30
CA THR A 131 18.11 -3.77 17.21
C THR A 131 18.02 -5.28 16.94
N PRO A 132 16.83 -5.91 16.87
CA PRO A 132 16.73 -7.33 16.57
C PRO A 132 17.23 -7.66 15.15
N LEU A 133 16.95 -6.79 14.16
CA LEU A 133 17.44 -6.95 12.79
C LEU A 133 18.96 -6.94 12.73
N MET A 134 19.61 -5.97 13.38
CA MET A 134 21.06 -5.86 13.44
C MET A 134 21.71 -7.04 14.16
N ARG A 135 21.09 -7.54 15.25
CA ARG A 135 21.56 -8.76 15.93
C ARG A 135 21.50 -9.97 15.01
N LYS A 136 20.42 -10.11 14.22
CA LYS A 136 20.27 -11.19 13.26
C LYS A 136 21.31 -11.13 12.15
N ILE A 137 21.49 -9.95 11.53
CA ILE A 137 22.53 -9.73 10.50
C ILE A 137 23.92 -10.07 11.05
N LEU A 138 24.25 -9.61 12.26
CA LEU A 138 25.54 -9.92 12.89
C LEU A 138 25.70 -11.42 13.16
N SER A 139 24.65 -12.09 13.62
CA SER A 139 24.66 -13.53 13.85
C SER A 139 24.89 -14.31 12.55
N ASP A 140 24.20 -13.93 11.48
CA ASP A 140 24.27 -14.60 10.18
C ASP A 140 25.65 -14.37 9.52
N ALA A 141 26.18 -13.15 9.62
CA ALA A 141 27.53 -12.83 9.14
C ALA A 141 28.60 -13.63 9.88
N ARG A 142 28.49 -13.76 11.22
CA ARG A 142 29.40 -14.58 12.02
C ARG A 142 29.27 -16.06 11.69
N TYR A 143 28.06 -16.58 11.53
CA TYR A 143 27.84 -17.98 11.18
C TYR A 143 28.49 -18.34 9.83
N THR A 144 28.44 -17.41 8.86
CA THR A 144 29.11 -17.57 7.56
C THR A 144 30.64 -17.60 7.67
N ASP A 145 31.21 -16.95 8.69
CA ASP A 145 32.66 -16.92 8.97
C ASP A 145 33.16 -18.20 9.67
N VAL A 146 32.28 -18.93 10.38
CA VAL A 146 32.63 -20.21 11.03
C VAL A 146 32.45 -21.41 10.10
N ASP A 147 31.67 -21.29 9.02
CA ASP A 147 31.47 -22.34 8.02
C ASP A 147 32.58 -22.34 6.94
N GLU A 148 33.82 -22.56 7.40
CA GLU A 148 34.89 -23.17 6.60
C GLU A 148 34.59 -24.65 6.24
N CYS A 149 33.31 -25.07 6.29
CA CYS A 149 32.84 -26.44 6.09
C CYS A 149 32.14 -26.67 4.73
N THR A 150 32.13 -25.69 3.83
CA THR A 150 31.86 -25.96 2.40
C THR A 150 33.14 -26.29 1.64
N ARG A 151 33.98 -27.18 2.21
CA ARG A 151 34.85 -28.00 1.36
C ARG A 151 33.95 -28.96 0.62
N LEU A 152 33.62 -28.64 -0.62
CA LEU A 152 33.31 -29.67 -1.61
C LEU A 152 34.53 -30.59 -1.62
N HIS A 153 34.44 -31.73 -0.94
CA HIS A 153 35.38 -32.83 -1.11
C HIS A 153 35.19 -33.36 -2.54
N ALA A 154 35.88 -32.73 -3.49
CA ALA A 154 36.21 -33.33 -4.76
C ALA A 154 37.43 -34.23 -4.51
N GLY A 155 37.17 -35.54 -4.48
CA GLY A 155 38.16 -36.61 -4.32
C GLY A 155 37.46 -37.95 -4.46
#